data_AF-V9IE51-F1
#
_entry.id   AF-V9IE51-F1
#
_cell.length_a   1.000
_cell.length_b   1.000
_cell.length_c   1.000
_cell.angle_alpha   90.00
_cell.angle_beta   90.00
_cell.angle_gamma   90.00
#
_symmetry.space_group_name_H-M   'P 1'
#
loop_
_entity.id
_entity.type
_entity.pdbx_description
1 polymer ?
#
loop_
_entity_poly.entity_id
_entity_poly.type
_entity_poly.pdbx_seq_one_letter_code
_entity_poly.pdbx_strand_id
1 'polypeptide(L)'
;MVHELLTINNNRVNLSHVKGISKELKEVVLSAEHDEFYANNLYLNFGEIGQTIKELMEEFQKKAKKHQKVESIADMKNFVETYPLFKKLSGTVSKHVTVVGELSSLVEKHHLLQVSELEQELSCQSDHSMQLQKIKELINNQQIRDIDAVRLVMLYALHYEKYTNNDINGLLNLLKSRAVSEKYIKVYKNYFDLTFDKFDIVDKFQD
;
A
#
# COMPACT_ATOMS: atom_id res chain seq x y z
N MET A 1 -2.75 -3.48 -1.07
CA MET A 1 -1.69 -2.45 -1.17
C MET A 1 -1.90 -1.45 -2.30
N VAL A 2 -2.00 -1.87 -3.58
CA VAL A 2 -2.19 -0.93 -4.71
C VAL A 2 -3.39 -0.01 -4.51
N HIS A 3 -4.56 -0.57 -4.16
CA HIS A 3 -5.75 0.23 -3.90
C HIS A 3 -5.59 1.20 -2.72
N GLU A 4 -4.88 0.78 -1.67
CA GLU A 4 -4.66 1.59 -0.47
C GLU A 4 -3.77 2.81 -0.73
N LEU A 5 -2.71 2.65 -1.54
CA LEU A 5 -1.71 3.70 -1.75
C LEU A 5 -1.94 4.51 -3.02
N LEU A 6 -2.44 3.87 -4.07
CA LEU A 6 -2.57 4.48 -5.40
C LEU A 6 -4.03 4.61 -5.87
N THR A 7 -4.98 4.01 -5.15
CA THR A 7 -6.40 3.93 -5.49
C THR A 7 -6.65 3.26 -6.85
N ILE A 8 -7.36 2.14 -6.83
CA ILE A 8 -7.86 1.51 -8.07
C ILE A 8 -9.27 2.02 -8.31
N ASN A 9 -9.49 2.66 -9.46
CA ASN A 9 -10.81 3.09 -9.91
C ASN A 9 -11.09 2.49 -11.29
N ASN A 10 -12.13 1.66 -11.42
CA ASN A 10 -12.47 0.97 -12.68
C ASN A 10 -11.27 0.28 -13.33
N ASN A 11 -10.51 -0.49 -12.53
CA ASN A 11 -9.29 -1.18 -12.95
C ASN A 11 -8.18 -0.24 -13.46
N ARG A 12 -8.22 1.05 -13.12
CA ARG A 12 -7.20 2.05 -13.51
C ARG A 12 -6.53 2.64 -12.28
N VAL A 13 -5.24 2.93 -12.43
CA VAL A 13 -4.40 3.61 -11.45
C VAL A 13 -3.77 4.82 -12.10
N ASN A 14 -3.87 5.97 -11.45
CA ASN A 14 -3.30 7.22 -11.94
C ASN A 14 -1.91 7.44 -11.33
N LEU A 15 -0.89 7.52 -12.19
CA LEU A 15 0.50 7.76 -11.83
C LEU A 15 1.02 9.10 -12.37
N SER A 16 0.13 10.02 -12.75
CA SER A 16 0.51 11.32 -13.31
C SER A 16 1.32 12.20 -12.36
N HIS A 17 1.29 11.91 -11.05
CA HIS A 17 2.06 12.58 -10.01
C HIS A 17 3.52 12.09 -9.93
N VAL A 18 3.83 10.93 -10.53
CA VAL A 18 5.18 10.35 -10.52
C VAL A 18 6.09 11.15 -11.44
N LYS A 19 7.22 11.63 -10.93
CA LYS A 19 8.17 12.46 -11.68
C LYS A 19 8.85 11.65 -12.78
N GLY A 20 8.89 12.21 -13.99
CA GLY A 20 9.59 11.58 -15.13
C GLY A 20 8.84 10.42 -15.80
N ILE A 21 7.57 10.20 -15.45
CA ILE A 21 6.76 9.14 -16.05
C ILE A 21 6.43 9.43 -17.52
N SER A 22 6.46 8.40 -18.36
CA SER A 22 6.07 8.52 -19.77
C SER A 22 4.55 8.80 -19.88
N LYS A 23 4.13 9.44 -20.97
CA LYS A 23 2.70 9.77 -21.19
C LYS A 23 1.81 8.51 -21.15
N GLU A 24 2.34 7.38 -21.61
CA GLU A 24 1.67 6.09 -21.71
C GLU A 24 1.44 5.42 -20.36
N LEU A 25 2.25 5.78 -19.35
CA LEU A 25 2.19 5.21 -18.00
C LEU A 25 1.49 6.12 -16.99
N LYS A 26 1.04 7.32 -17.40
CA LYS A 26 0.28 8.22 -16.52
C LYS A 26 -1.00 7.58 -15.99
N GLU A 27 -1.60 6.70 -16.77
CA GLU A 27 -2.73 5.90 -16.35
C GLU A 27 -2.48 4.45 -16.74
N VAL A 28 -2.52 3.57 -15.74
CA VAL A 28 -2.21 2.16 -15.90
C VAL A 28 -3.46 1.34 -15.65
N VAL A 29 -3.77 0.42 -16.56
CA VAL A 29 -4.88 -0.54 -16.39
C VAL A 29 -4.38 -1.77 -15.64
N LEU A 30 -4.99 -2.17 -14.52
CA LEU A 30 -4.70 -3.40 -13.79
C LEU A 30 -5.94 -4.31 -13.83
N SER A 31 -5.91 -5.36 -14.66
CA SER A 31 -7.00 -6.33 -14.81
C SER A 31 -6.44 -7.74 -14.79
N ALA A 32 -6.91 -8.58 -13.87
CA ALA A 32 -6.48 -9.97 -13.77
C ALA A 32 -6.90 -10.81 -14.99
N GLU A 33 -7.95 -10.41 -15.70
CA GLU A 33 -8.44 -11.11 -16.90
C GLU A 33 -7.55 -10.90 -18.13
N HIS A 34 -6.82 -9.78 -18.17
CA HIS A 34 -6.05 -9.37 -19.35
C HIS A 34 -4.55 -9.23 -19.08
N ASP A 35 -4.13 -9.44 -17.84
CA ASP A 35 -2.74 -9.33 -17.39
C ASP A 35 -2.38 -10.51 -16.49
N GLU A 36 -1.77 -11.52 -17.10
CA GLU A 36 -1.31 -12.73 -16.43
C GLU A 36 -0.27 -12.44 -15.33
N PHE A 37 0.61 -11.46 -15.55
CA PHE A 37 1.56 -11.06 -14.51
C PHE A 37 0.82 -10.50 -13.31
N TYR A 38 -0.17 -9.62 -13.53
CA TYR A 38 -0.97 -9.08 -12.44
C TYR A 38 -1.77 -10.18 -11.71
N ALA A 39 -2.40 -11.09 -12.45
CA ALA A 39 -3.19 -12.18 -11.87
C ALA A 39 -2.36 -13.09 -10.97
N ASN A 40 -1.17 -13.49 -11.42
CA ASN A 40 -0.28 -14.38 -10.67
C ASN A 40 0.32 -13.72 -9.42
N ASN A 41 0.42 -12.40 -9.41
CA ASN A 41 1.05 -11.63 -8.33
C ASN A 41 0.05 -10.90 -7.42
N LEU A 42 -1.25 -11.03 -7.68
CA LEU A 42 -2.30 -10.23 -7.03
C LEU A 42 -2.32 -10.38 -5.49
N TYR A 43 -1.99 -11.57 -5.00
CA TYR A 43 -2.08 -11.94 -3.58
C TYR A 43 -0.72 -12.15 -2.92
N LEU A 44 0.38 -11.87 -3.62
CA LEU A 44 1.71 -11.94 -3.03
C LEU A 44 1.92 -10.79 -2.04
N ASN A 45 2.72 -11.05 -1.01
CA ASN A 45 3.11 -10.01 -0.07
C ASN A 45 4.13 -9.04 -0.70
N PHE A 46 4.39 -7.91 -0.02
CA PHE A 46 5.24 -6.85 -0.57
C PHE A 46 6.71 -7.27 -0.78
N GLY A 47 7.22 -8.19 0.04
CA GLY A 47 8.58 -8.74 -0.14
C GLY A 47 8.66 -9.66 -1.36
N GLU A 48 7.68 -10.56 -1.50
CA GLU A 48 7.58 -11.50 -2.63
C GLU A 48 7.49 -10.79 -3.98
N ILE A 49 6.61 -9.78 -4.11
CA ILE A 49 6.49 -9.02 -5.36
C ILE A 49 7.79 -8.27 -5.70
N GLY A 50 8.53 -7.79 -4.69
CA GLY A 50 9.85 -7.18 -4.90
C GLY A 50 10.83 -8.15 -5.55
N GLN A 51 10.85 -9.41 -5.11
CA GLN A 51 11.67 -10.45 -5.72
C GLN A 51 11.19 -10.79 -7.14
N THR A 52 9.89 -10.95 -7.36
CA THR A 52 9.34 -11.25 -8.69
C THR A 52 9.63 -10.15 -9.70
N ILE A 53 9.58 -8.87 -9.30
CA ILE A 53 9.93 -7.74 -10.16
C ILE A 53 11.41 -7.75 -10.54
N LYS A 54 12.30 -8.11 -9.60
CA LYS A 54 13.73 -8.26 -9.87
C LYS A 54 13.97 -9.34 -10.92
N GLU A 55 13.36 -10.51 -10.74
CA GLU A 55 13.45 -11.62 -11.69
C GLU A 55 12.91 -11.23 -13.08
N LEU A 56 11.76 -10.55 -13.14
CA LEU A 56 11.19 -10.02 -14.37
C LEU A 56 12.14 -9.06 -15.09
N MET A 57 12.80 -8.14 -14.37
CA MET A 57 13.79 -7.23 -14.95
C MET A 57 15.01 -7.98 -15.48
N GLU A 58 15.54 -8.96 -14.75
CA GLU A 58 16.69 -9.75 -15.18
C GLU A 58 16.38 -10.56 -16.45
N GLU A 59 15.20 -11.17 -16.54
CA GLU A 59 14.75 -11.86 -17.74
C GLU A 59 14.60 -10.92 -18.94
N PHE A 60 14.02 -9.74 -18.72
CA PHE A 60 13.88 -8.73 -19.76
C PHE A 60 15.25 -8.28 -20.29
N GLN A 61 16.22 -8.02 -19.39
CA GLN A 61 17.58 -7.66 -19.79
C GLN A 61 18.27 -8.77 -20.58
N LYS A 62 18.12 -10.04 -20.20
CA LYS A 62 18.66 -11.20 -20.93
C LYS A 62 18.06 -11.29 -22.34
N LYS A 63 16.75 -11.10 -22.48
CA LYS A 63 16.06 -11.11 -23.78
C LYS A 63 16.44 -9.89 -24.63
N ALA A 64 16.52 -8.70 -24.05
CA ALA A 64 16.89 -7.47 -24.75
C ALA A 64 18.30 -7.56 -25.38
N LYS A 65 19.28 -8.16 -24.68
CA LYS A 65 20.63 -8.39 -25.21
C LYS A 65 20.64 -9.31 -26.43
N LYS A 66 19.76 -10.33 -26.48
CA LYS A 66 19.62 -11.21 -27.65
C LYS A 66 19.05 -10.46 -28.86
N HIS A 67 18.13 -9.52 -28.63
CA HIS A 67 17.54 -8.70 -29.69
C HIS A 67 18.46 -7.58 -30.23
N GLN A 68 19.59 -7.27 -29.57
CA GLN A 68 20.55 -6.25 -30.04
C GLN A 68 21.50 -6.75 -31.14
N LYS A 69 21.67 -8.06 -31.31
CA LYS A 69 22.62 -8.64 -32.29
C LYS A 69 21.85 -9.24 -33.47
N VAL A 70 21.67 -8.45 -34.52
CA VAL A 70 21.14 -8.91 -35.82
C VAL A 70 22.29 -8.89 -36.81
N GLU A 71 22.96 -10.03 -36.99
CA GLU A 71 24.19 -10.14 -37.81
C GLU A 71 23.96 -10.90 -39.12
N SER A 72 22.82 -11.61 -39.26
CA SER A 72 22.44 -12.36 -40.47
C SER A 72 20.99 -12.14 -40.92
N ILE A 73 20.68 -12.54 -42.17
CA ILE A 73 19.31 -12.52 -42.71
C ILE A 73 18.39 -13.49 -41.93
N ALA A 74 18.92 -14.60 -41.43
CA ALA A 74 18.16 -15.53 -40.59
C ALA A 74 17.80 -14.89 -39.23
N ASP A 75 18.71 -14.11 -38.65
CA ASP A 75 18.45 -13.36 -37.41
C ASP A 75 17.40 -12.27 -37.62
N MET A 76 17.42 -11.61 -38.79
CA MET A 76 16.41 -10.62 -39.17
C MET A 76 15.00 -11.22 -39.18
N LYS A 77 14.86 -12.43 -39.75
CA LYS A 77 13.58 -13.15 -39.79
C LYS A 77 13.11 -13.49 -38.37
N ASN A 78 13.98 -14.11 -37.56
CA ASN A 78 13.67 -14.45 -36.18
C ASN A 78 13.32 -13.22 -35.34
N PHE A 79 14.01 -12.10 -35.55
CA PHE A 79 13.73 -10.84 -34.87
C PHE A 79 12.32 -10.35 -35.19
N VAL A 80 11.93 -10.29 -36.47
CA VAL A 80 10.58 -9.84 -36.88
C VAL A 80 9.49 -10.76 -36.31
N GLU A 81 9.70 -12.08 -36.32
CA GLU A 81 8.75 -13.05 -35.77
C GLU A 81 8.58 -12.91 -34.25
N THR A 82 9.65 -12.59 -33.51
CA THR A 82 9.64 -12.53 -32.04
C THR A 82 9.41 -11.11 -31.49
N TYR A 83 9.53 -10.07 -32.31
CA TYR A 83 9.41 -8.67 -31.90
C TYR A 83 8.05 -8.34 -31.23
N PRO A 84 6.88 -8.81 -31.70
CA PRO A 84 5.61 -8.54 -31.03
C PRO A 84 5.57 -9.06 -29.58
N LEU A 85 6.14 -10.25 -29.35
CA LEU A 85 6.26 -10.83 -28.01
C LEU A 85 7.22 -10.02 -27.13
N PHE A 86 8.37 -9.60 -27.68
CA PHE A 86 9.31 -8.73 -26.97
C PHE A 86 8.67 -7.38 -26.59
N LYS A 87 7.90 -6.78 -27.50
CA LYS A 87 7.18 -5.53 -27.25
C LYS A 87 6.12 -5.68 -26.16
N LYS A 88 5.35 -6.79 -26.16
CA LYS A 88 4.40 -7.11 -25.09
C LYS A 88 5.11 -7.24 -23.74
N LEU A 89 6.21 -8.00 -23.69
CA LEU A 89 7.03 -8.17 -22.47
C LEU A 89 7.58 -6.82 -21.97
N SER A 90 8.11 -5.99 -22.87
CA SER A 90 8.62 -4.66 -22.52
C SER A 90 7.53 -3.78 -21.89
N GLY A 91 6.30 -3.85 -22.41
CA GLY A 91 5.15 -3.16 -21.85
C GLY A 91 4.79 -3.65 -20.45
N THR A 92 4.72 -4.98 -20.25
CA THR A 92 4.47 -5.59 -18.93
C THR A 92 5.53 -5.18 -17.90
N VAL A 93 6.82 -5.27 -18.27
CA VAL A 93 7.94 -4.87 -17.39
C VAL A 93 7.83 -3.39 -17.05
N SER A 94 7.70 -2.52 -18.05
CA SER A 94 7.63 -1.07 -17.84
C SER A 94 6.47 -0.69 -16.92
N LYS A 95 5.30 -1.30 -17.13
CA LYS A 95 4.11 -1.09 -16.31
C LYS A 95 4.31 -1.50 -14.85
N HIS A 96 4.66 -2.77 -14.61
CA HIS A 96 4.68 -3.32 -13.24
C HIS A 96 5.88 -2.85 -12.43
N VAL A 97 7.03 -2.62 -13.06
CA VAL A 97 8.18 -1.98 -12.41
C VAL A 97 7.82 -0.56 -11.97
N THR A 98 7.08 0.19 -12.79
CA THR A 98 6.67 1.56 -12.42
C THR A 98 5.69 1.56 -11.25
N VAL A 99 4.67 0.68 -11.27
CA VAL A 99 3.69 0.58 -10.17
C VAL A 99 4.38 0.16 -8.87
N VAL A 100 5.19 -0.90 -8.89
CA VAL A 100 5.87 -1.40 -7.68
C VAL A 100 6.94 -0.41 -7.20
N GLY A 101 7.62 0.27 -8.12
CA GLY A 101 8.56 1.35 -7.79
C GLY A 101 7.89 2.51 -7.04
N GLU A 102 6.70 2.93 -7.49
CA GLU A 102 5.93 3.96 -6.77
C GLU A 102 5.44 3.47 -5.41
N LEU A 103 4.97 2.22 -5.31
CA LEU A 103 4.60 1.63 -4.02
C LEU A 103 5.79 1.64 -3.04
N SER A 104 6.98 1.25 -3.49
CA SER A 104 8.21 1.29 -2.68
C SER A 104 8.51 2.70 -2.22
N SER A 105 8.43 3.68 -3.12
CA SER A 105 8.65 5.09 -2.77
C SER A 105 7.67 5.58 -1.71
N LEU A 106 6.38 5.22 -1.80
CA LEU A 106 5.37 5.60 -0.82
C LEU A 106 5.56 4.91 0.54
N VAL A 107 5.95 3.63 0.54
CA VAL A 107 6.27 2.87 1.76
C VAL A 107 7.40 3.53 2.53
N GLU A 108 8.48 3.89 1.83
CA GLU A 108 9.63 4.56 2.43
C GLU A 108 9.27 5.97 2.90
N LYS A 109 8.62 6.77 2.04
CA LYS A 109 8.26 8.16 2.32
C LYS A 109 7.38 8.31 3.57
N HIS A 110 6.51 7.34 3.81
CA HIS A 110 5.52 7.38 4.89
C HIS A 110 5.81 6.40 6.03
N HIS A 111 6.98 5.76 6.04
CA HIS A 111 7.40 4.77 7.04
C HIS A 111 6.34 3.69 7.29
N LEU A 112 5.70 3.20 6.22
CA LEU A 112 4.53 2.32 6.34
C LEU A 112 4.86 0.96 6.96
N LEU A 113 6.14 0.54 6.94
CA LEU A 113 6.57 -0.68 7.64
C LEU A 113 6.42 -0.54 9.16
N GLN A 114 6.82 0.59 9.74
CA GLN A 114 6.71 0.85 11.18
C GLN A 114 5.25 1.01 11.60
N VAL A 115 4.45 1.69 10.77
CA VAL A 115 3.01 1.81 10.97
C VAL A 115 2.36 0.42 10.95
N SER A 116 2.62 -0.37 9.90
CA SER A 116 2.03 -1.70 9.75
C SER A 116 2.46 -2.67 10.85
N GLU A 117 3.69 -2.57 11.36
CA GLU A 117 4.16 -3.38 12.49
C GLU A 117 3.33 -3.07 13.75
N LEU A 118 3.16 -1.79 14.08
CA LEU A 118 2.38 -1.38 15.24
C LEU A 118 0.89 -1.71 15.10
N GLU A 119 0.32 -1.59 13.91
CA GLU A 119 -1.06 -2.02 13.64
C GLU A 119 -1.26 -3.52 13.93
N GLN A 120 -0.28 -4.36 13.56
CA GLN A 120 -0.29 -5.80 13.85
C GLN A 120 -0.10 -6.08 15.34
N GLU A 121 0.83 -5.39 16.00
CA GLU A 121 1.03 -5.50 17.45
C GLU A 121 -0.25 -5.16 18.22
N LEU A 122 -0.90 -4.04 17.89
CA LEU A 122 -2.17 -3.61 18.51
C LEU A 122 -3.31 -4.60 18.25
N SER A 123 -3.28 -5.32 17.13
CA SER A 123 -4.33 -6.28 16.80
C SER A 123 -4.14 -7.64 17.49
N CYS A 124 -2.90 -8.02 17.80
CA CYS A 124 -2.55 -9.39 18.17
C CYS A 124 -1.90 -9.54 19.57
N GLN A 125 -1.42 -8.46 20.18
CA GLN A 125 -0.64 -8.51 21.43
C GLN A 125 -1.18 -7.52 22.46
N SER A 126 -0.97 -7.82 23.74
CA SER A 126 -1.42 -6.98 24.86
C SER A 126 -0.24 -6.44 25.68
N ASP A 127 0.54 -5.54 25.07
CA ASP A 127 1.58 -4.75 25.75
C ASP A 127 1.23 -3.25 25.69
N HIS A 128 0.26 -2.86 26.52
CA HIS A 128 -0.33 -1.52 26.51
C HIS A 128 0.70 -0.39 26.63
N SER A 129 1.63 -0.50 27.58
CA SER A 129 2.57 0.58 27.89
C SER A 129 3.54 0.81 26.73
N MET A 130 4.09 -0.27 26.17
CA MET A 130 5.00 -0.17 25.03
C MET A 130 4.27 0.33 23.77
N GLN A 131 3.08 -0.20 23.50
CA GLN A 131 2.29 0.20 22.34
C GLN A 131 1.85 1.66 22.43
N LEU A 132 1.41 2.13 23.60
CA LEU A 132 1.04 3.54 23.81
C LEU A 132 2.24 4.48 23.55
N GLN A 133 3.44 4.09 23.98
CA GLN A 133 4.64 4.87 23.72
C GLN A 133 4.94 4.93 22.22
N LYS A 134 4.94 3.78 21.52
CA LYS A 134 5.16 3.71 20.06
C LYS A 134 4.15 4.55 19.28
N ILE A 135 2.88 4.54 19.68
CA ILE A 135 1.84 5.38 19.06
C ILE A 135 2.21 6.87 19.21
N LYS A 136 2.57 7.31 20.41
CA LYS A 136 2.95 8.72 20.66
C LYS A 136 4.17 9.13 19.82
N GLU A 137 5.14 8.25 19.65
CA GLU A 137 6.31 8.49 18.80
C GLU A 137 5.90 8.66 17.32
N LEU A 138 5.07 7.77 16.77
CA LEU A 138 4.62 7.84 15.38
C LEU A 138 3.69 9.04 15.12
N ILE A 139 2.81 9.40 16.07
CA ILE A 139 1.96 10.60 15.95
C ILE A 139 2.79 11.88 15.95
N ASN A 140 3.96 11.92 16.57
CA ASN A 140 4.82 13.09 16.52
C ASN A 140 5.68 13.15 15.24
N ASN A 141 5.81 12.06 14.51
CA ASN A 141 6.59 12.00 13.27
C ASN A 141 5.81 12.58 12.07
N GLN A 142 6.24 13.74 11.58
CA GLN A 142 5.61 14.48 10.47
C GLN A 142 5.63 13.75 9.11
N GLN A 143 6.42 12.68 8.96
CA GLN A 143 6.46 11.89 7.73
C GLN A 143 5.30 10.88 7.62
N ILE A 144 4.73 10.47 8.76
CA ILE A 144 3.54 9.62 8.81
C ILE A 144 2.35 10.37 8.22
N ARG A 145 1.44 9.68 7.51
CA ARG A 145 0.25 10.34 7.00
C ARG A 145 -0.75 10.54 8.13
N ASP A 146 -1.50 11.65 8.09
CA ASP A 146 -2.54 11.92 9.07
C ASP A 146 -3.56 10.78 9.21
N ILE A 147 -3.91 10.15 8.08
CA ILE A 147 -4.82 9.00 8.07
C ILE A 147 -4.25 7.78 8.81
N ASP A 148 -2.95 7.53 8.71
CA ASP A 148 -2.28 6.42 9.40
C ASP A 148 -2.23 6.69 10.91
N ALA A 149 -1.88 7.92 11.30
CA ALA A 149 -1.91 8.35 12.70
C ALA A 149 -3.30 8.19 13.32
N VAL A 150 -4.36 8.58 12.60
CA VAL A 150 -5.75 8.43 13.05
C VAL A 150 -6.13 6.95 13.16
N ARG A 151 -5.74 6.11 12.20
CA ARG A 151 -5.99 4.65 12.24
C ARG A 151 -5.33 3.99 13.44
N LEU A 152 -4.09 4.36 13.77
CA LEU A 152 -3.40 3.86 14.97
C LEU A 152 -4.17 4.20 16.25
N VAL A 153 -4.67 5.44 16.37
CA VAL A 153 -5.49 5.84 17.53
C VAL A 153 -6.82 5.10 17.55
N MET A 154 -7.45 4.87 16.40
CA MET A 154 -8.67 4.06 16.30
C MET A 154 -8.44 2.63 16.76
N LEU A 155 -7.39 1.96 16.28
CA LEU A 155 -7.05 0.60 16.67
C LEU A 155 -6.74 0.51 18.17
N TYR A 156 -5.96 1.45 18.70
CA TYR A 156 -5.70 1.53 20.13
C TYR A 156 -6.99 1.66 20.95
N ALA A 157 -7.86 2.58 20.54
CA ALA A 157 -9.09 2.84 21.26
C ALA A 157 -10.08 1.66 21.18
N LEU A 158 -10.07 0.88 20.09
CA LEU A 158 -10.82 -0.37 19.99
C LEU A 158 -10.24 -1.49 20.86
N HIS A 159 -8.92 -1.62 20.89
CA HIS A 159 -8.26 -2.71 21.62
C HIS A 159 -8.26 -2.47 23.14
N TYR A 160 -8.07 -1.22 23.57
CA TYR A 160 -7.91 -0.84 24.99
C TYR A 160 -9.07 -0.03 25.57
N GLU A 161 -10.25 -0.05 24.92
CA GLU A 161 -11.43 0.69 25.38
C GLU A 161 -11.74 0.48 26.87
N LYS A 162 -11.82 -0.79 27.30
CA LYS A 162 -12.15 -1.19 28.68
C LYS A 162 -10.94 -1.21 29.61
N TYR A 163 -9.76 -0.81 29.12
CA TYR A 163 -8.54 -0.82 29.91
C TYR A 163 -8.50 0.39 30.85
N THR A 164 -8.35 0.16 32.16
CA THR A 164 -8.43 1.21 33.19
C THR A 164 -7.49 2.38 32.97
N ASN A 165 -6.30 2.13 32.43
CA ASN A 165 -5.27 3.15 32.18
C ASN A 165 -5.16 3.54 30.69
N ASN A 166 -6.27 3.50 29.94
CA ASN A 166 -6.24 3.97 28.55
C ASN A 166 -5.99 5.50 28.48
N ASP A 167 -5.34 5.95 27.41
CA ASP A 167 -5.00 7.36 27.18
C ASP A 167 -5.60 7.88 25.86
N ILE A 168 -6.84 7.48 25.56
CA ILE A 168 -7.52 7.84 24.31
C ILE A 168 -7.61 9.37 24.16
N ASN A 169 -7.99 10.08 25.23
CA ASN A 169 -8.09 11.54 25.23
C ASN A 169 -6.73 12.22 24.98
N GLY A 170 -5.64 11.70 25.55
CA GLY A 170 -4.29 12.19 25.29
C GLY A 170 -3.89 12.04 23.84
N LEU A 171 -4.15 10.87 23.24
CA LEU A 171 -3.90 10.61 21.82
C LEU A 171 -4.72 11.52 20.90
N LEU A 172 -5.99 11.77 21.22
CA LEU A 172 -6.83 12.72 20.47
C LEU A 172 -6.28 14.16 20.54
N ASN A 173 -5.74 14.56 21.68
CA ASN A 173 -5.10 15.87 21.82
C ASN A 173 -3.80 15.97 21.02
N LEU A 174 -3.03 14.88 20.91
CA LEU A 174 -1.85 14.82 20.04
C LEU A 174 -2.22 14.91 18.55
N LEU A 175 -3.31 14.26 18.12
CA LEU A 175 -3.80 14.40 16.74
C LEU A 175 -4.22 15.84 16.44
N LYS A 176 -4.87 16.53 17.40
CA LYS A 176 -5.22 17.94 17.27
C LYS A 176 -3.98 18.84 17.23
N SER A 177 -2.97 18.60 18.06
CA SER A 177 -1.75 19.41 18.07
C SER A 177 -0.92 19.24 16.80
N ARG A 178 -0.98 18.07 16.16
CA ARG A 178 -0.44 17.81 14.82
C ARG A 178 -1.17 18.57 13.70
N ALA A 179 -2.31 19.21 13.99
CA ALA A 179 -3.19 19.86 13.02
C ALA A 179 -3.78 18.90 11.98
N VAL A 180 -4.06 17.64 12.38
CA VAL A 180 -4.78 16.68 11.54
C VAL A 180 -6.14 17.27 11.15
N SER A 181 -6.51 17.11 9.87
CA SER A 181 -7.79 17.60 9.35
C SER A 181 -8.97 17.12 10.19
N GLU A 182 -9.87 18.05 10.56
CA GLU A 182 -11.08 17.73 11.31
C GLU A 182 -11.94 16.64 10.65
N LYS A 183 -11.85 16.49 9.33
CA LYS A 183 -12.54 15.42 8.60
C LYS A 183 -12.19 14.04 9.18
N TYR A 184 -10.90 13.79 9.46
CA TYR A 184 -10.46 12.50 10.00
C TYR A 184 -10.86 12.32 11.47
N ILE A 185 -10.84 13.40 12.27
CA ILE A 185 -11.29 13.37 13.66
C ILE A 185 -12.80 13.11 13.75
N LYS A 186 -13.59 13.64 12.81
CA LYS A 186 -15.04 13.35 12.72
C LYS A 186 -15.32 11.90 12.36
N VAL A 187 -14.50 11.29 11.49
CA VAL A 187 -14.62 9.86 11.16
C VAL A 187 -14.40 9.01 12.41
N TYR A 188 -13.39 9.32 13.22
CA TYR A 188 -13.19 8.67 14.53
C TYR A 188 -14.47 8.77 15.39
N LYS A 189 -15.01 9.97 15.59
CA LYS A 189 -16.21 10.17 16.43
C LYS A 189 -17.41 9.36 15.92
N ASN A 190 -17.74 9.50 14.64
CA ASN A 190 -18.88 8.79 14.06
C ASN A 190 -18.71 7.26 14.13
N TYR A 191 -17.48 6.76 13.95
CA TYR A 191 -17.21 5.33 14.04
C TYR A 191 -17.42 4.83 15.47
N PHE A 192 -16.88 5.57 16.46
CA PHE A 192 -17.05 5.25 17.88
C PHE A 192 -18.53 5.30 18.27
N ASP A 193 -19.25 6.39 17.95
CA ASP A 193 -20.69 6.49 18.22
C ASP A 193 -21.47 5.28 17.65
N LEU A 194 -21.14 4.83 16.43
CA LEU A 194 -21.78 3.67 15.79
C LEU A 194 -21.36 2.30 16.37
N THR A 195 -20.15 2.17 16.90
CA THR A 195 -19.66 0.89 17.46
C THR A 195 -20.10 0.73 18.91
N PHE A 196 -19.97 1.76 19.73
CA PHE A 196 -20.34 1.71 21.15
C PHE A 196 -21.84 1.65 21.37
N ASP A 197 -22.65 2.37 20.58
CA ASP A 197 -24.12 2.24 20.63
C ASP A 197 -24.60 0.82 20.25
N LYS A 198 -23.84 0.08 19.45
CA LYS A 198 -24.19 -1.30 19.06
C LYS A 198 -23.77 -2.34 20.09
N PHE A 199 -22.67 -2.15 20.82
CA PHE A 199 -22.23 -3.10 21.84
C PHE A 199 -23.08 -3.01 23.12
N ASP A 200 -23.59 -1.82 23.48
CA ASP A 200 -24.55 -1.65 24.58
C ASP A 200 -25.91 -2.35 24.34
N ILE A 201 -26.26 -2.62 23.09
CA ILE A 201 -27.50 -3.33 22.74
C ILE A 201 -27.31 -4.85 22.90
N VAL A 202 -26.12 -5.39 22.64
CA VAL A 202 -25.86 -6.84 22.76
C VAL A 202 -25.81 -7.28 24.23
N ASP A 203 -25.28 -6.43 25.12
CA ASP A 203 -25.25 -6.71 26.57
C ASP A 203 -26.64 -6.59 27.24
N LYS A 204 -27.64 -5.97 26.57
CA LYS A 204 -29.03 -5.88 27.06
C LYS A 204 -29.91 -7.10 26.73
N PHE A 205 -29.42 -8.08 25.96
CA PHE A 205 -30.16 -9.29 25.62
C PHE A 205 -29.60 -10.56 26.28
N GLN A 206 -28.79 -10.43 27.34
CA GLN A 206 -28.27 -11.55 28.12
C GLN A 206 -28.86 -11.71 29.54
N ASP A 207 -29.94 -11.00 29.87
CA ASP A 207 -30.75 -11.26 31.08
C ASP A 207 -32.01 -12.10 30.77
#